data_AF-A0A3D5JIY9-F1
#
_entry.id   AF-A0A3D5JIY9-F1
#
_cell.length_a   1.000
_cell.length_b   1.000
_cell.length_c   1.000
_cell.angle_alpha   90.00
_cell.angle_beta   90.00
_cell.angle_gamma   90.00
#
_symmetry.space_group_name_H-M   'P 1'
#
loop_
_entity.id
_entity.type
_entity.pdbx_description
1 polymer ?
#
loop_
_entity_poly.entity_id
_entity_poly.type
_entity_poly.pdbx_seq_one_letter_code
_entity_poly.pdbx_strand_id
1 'polypeptide(L)' 'EGNPVSAEFLFLLHGAERPDMGGFERVFNLFDGRSEAQVAQAREQWRSWKASEDLTMRYFAQDDTGRWEQRQ' A
#
# COMPACT_ATOMS: atom_id res chain seq x y z
N GLU A 1 7.86 15.53 -12.24
CA GLU A 1 7.49 16.17 -10.96
C GLU A 1 6.31 15.41 -10.40
N GLY A 2 6.47 14.76 -9.23
CA GLY A 2 5.46 13.85 -8.70
C GLY A 2 4.88 14.22 -7.35
N ASN A 3 5.63 14.99 -6.57
CA ASN A 3 5.26 15.39 -5.22
C ASN A 3 5.41 16.91 -5.07
N PRO A 4 4.50 17.71 -5.66
CA PRO A 4 4.65 19.16 -5.74
C PRO A 4 4.51 19.86 -4.38
N VAL A 5 3.90 19.17 -3.40
CA VAL A 5 3.66 19.69 -2.05
C VAL A 5 4.65 19.12 -1.02
N SER A 6 5.66 18.37 -1.47
CA SER A 6 6.61 17.68 -0.58
C SER A 6 5.92 16.84 0.51
N ALA A 7 4.83 16.16 0.15
CA ALA A 7 4.12 15.28 1.06
C ALA A 7 5.01 14.15 1.55
N GLU A 8 5.02 13.91 2.85
CA GLU A 8 5.76 12.81 3.47
C GLU A 8 5.06 11.45 3.24
N PHE A 9 3.74 11.47 3.09
CA PHE A 9 2.91 10.27 3.00
C PHE A 9 2.03 10.27 1.76
N LEU A 10 1.87 9.08 1.16
CA LEU A 10 1.00 8.86 0.02
C LEU A 10 0.00 7.75 0.33
N PHE A 11 -1.28 8.00 0.05
CA PHE A 11 -2.32 6.97 0.07
C PHE A 11 -2.70 6.60 -1.36
N LEU A 12 -2.57 5.31 -1.69
CA LEU A 12 -3.05 4.72 -2.92
C LEU A 12 -4.39 4.03 -2.61
N LEU A 13 -5.44 4.43 -3.32
CA LEU A 13 -6.80 3.90 -3.16
C LEU A 13 -7.25 3.24 -4.46
N HIS A 14 -8.16 2.26 -4.36
CA HIS A 14 -8.81 1.64 -5.52
C HIS A 14 -7.82 1.09 -6.56
N GLY A 15 -6.69 0.55 -6.09
CA GLY A 15 -5.67 -0.01 -6.98
C GLY A 15 -4.86 1.04 -7.75
N ALA A 16 -4.85 2.29 -7.30
CA ALA A 16 -3.96 3.31 -7.86
C ALA A 16 -2.50 2.85 -7.80
N GLU A 17 -1.76 3.12 -8.88
CA GLU A 17 -0.34 2.79 -8.99
C GLU A 17 0.49 4.05 -9.19
N ARG A 18 1.72 3.97 -8.68
CA ARG A 18 2.66 5.08 -8.69
C ARG A 18 4.07 4.52 -8.93
N PRO A 19 4.77 4.92 -9.99
CA PRO A 19 6.13 4.44 -10.26
C PRO A 19 7.18 5.11 -9.35
N ASP A 20 6.94 6.37 -8.92
CA ASP A 20 7.87 7.19 -8.13
C ASP A 20 7.56 7.16 -6.62
N MET A 21 7.49 5.96 -6.02
CA MET A 21 7.23 5.81 -4.57
C MET A 21 8.40 6.23 -3.67
N GLY A 22 9.64 6.24 -4.18
CA GLY A 22 10.83 6.62 -3.40
C GLY A 22 10.88 8.08 -2.95
N GLY A 23 9.98 8.93 -3.44
CA GLY A 23 9.86 10.33 -3.04
C GLY A 23 9.01 10.56 -1.78
N PHE A 24 8.55 9.50 -1.12
CA PHE A 24 7.70 9.54 0.08
C PHE A 24 8.35 8.76 1.21
N GLU A 25 8.18 9.20 2.46
CA GLU A 25 8.64 8.43 3.62
C GLU A 25 7.84 7.13 3.74
N ARG A 26 6.52 7.19 3.52
CA ARG A 26 5.65 5.99 3.51
C ARG A 26 4.56 6.07 2.46
N VAL A 27 4.32 4.93 1.85
CA VAL A 27 3.20 4.72 0.93
C VAL A 27 2.24 3.70 1.54
N PHE A 28 0.97 4.07 1.62
CA PHE A 28 -0.11 3.24 2.12
C PHE A 28 -0.95 2.76 0.93
N ASN A 29 -0.93 1.46 0.66
CA ASN A 29 -1.88 0.84 -0.27
C ASN A 29 -3.12 0.38 0.48
N LEU A 30 -4.21 1.12 0.35
CA LEU A 30 -5.45 0.87 1.07
C LEU A 30 -6.52 0.31 0.14
N PHE A 31 -7.08 -0.83 0.52
CA PHE A 31 -8.08 -1.56 -0.24
C PHE A 31 -9.13 -2.18 0.70
N ASP A 32 -10.32 -2.46 0.18
CA ASP A 32 -11.36 -3.13 0.95
C ASP A 32 -11.13 -4.65 0.98
N GLY A 33 -10.80 -5.17 2.17
CA GLY A 33 -10.60 -6.60 2.40
C GLY A 33 -11.85 -7.46 2.18
N ARG A 34 -13.04 -6.86 2.09
CA ARG A 34 -14.31 -7.56 1.78
C ARG A 34 -14.56 -7.68 0.27
N SER A 35 -13.76 -7.01 -0.56
CA SER A 35 -13.87 -7.04 -2.01
C SER A 35 -12.81 -7.97 -2.59
N GLU A 36 -13.23 -9.14 -3.09
CA GLU A 36 -12.31 -10.12 -3.69
C GLU A 36 -11.47 -9.52 -4.84
N ALA A 37 -12.09 -8.68 -5.68
CA ALA A 37 -11.41 -8.00 -6.78
C ALA A 37 -10.28 -7.07 -6.28
N GLN A 38 -10.54 -6.28 -5.24
CA GLN A 38 -9.53 -5.38 -4.67
C GLN A 38 -8.42 -6.16 -3.94
N VAL A 39 -8.77 -7.25 -3.25
CA VAL A 39 -7.78 -8.14 -2.63
C VAL A 39 -6.89 -8.79 -3.69
N ALA A 40 -7.45 -9.25 -4.80
CA ALA A 40 -6.68 -9.83 -5.90
C ALA A 40 -5.69 -8.80 -6.48
N GLN A 41 -6.16 -7.58 -6.76
CA GLN A 41 -5.33 -6.49 -7.26
C GLN A 41 -4.22 -6.12 -6.27
N ALA A 42 -4.55 -5.95 -4.98
CA ALA A 42 -3.55 -5.63 -3.96
C ALA A 42 -2.49 -6.74 -3.81
N ARG A 43 -2.86 -8.01 -4.01
CA ARG A 43 -1.90 -9.13 -4.04
C ARG A 43 -0.96 -9.08 -5.23
N GLU A 44 -1.41 -8.60 -6.37
CA GLU A 44 -0.55 -8.41 -7.56
C GLU A 44 0.43 -7.26 -7.35
N GLN A 45 -0.07 -6.12 -6.87
CA GLN A 45 0.75 -4.96 -6.49
C GLN A 45 1.80 -5.33 -5.45
N TRP A 46 1.39 -6.03 -4.38
CA TRP A 46 2.31 -6.51 -3.34
C TRP A 46 3.42 -7.39 -3.91
N ARG A 47 3.09 -8.32 -4.81
CA ARG A 47 4.08 -9.19 -5.48
C ARG A 47 5.07 -8.39 -6.32
N SER A 48 4.58 -7.41 -7.08
CA SER A 48 5.41 -6.51 -7.88
C SER A 48 6.38 -5.71 -7.02
N TRP A 49 5.88 -5.08 -5.95
CA TRP A 49 6.68 -4.20 -5.09
C TRP A 49 7.66 -4.95 -4.18
N LYS A 50 7.29 -6.15 -3.71
CA LYS A 50 8.20 -6.99 -2.91
C LYS A 50 9.46 -7.42 -3.67
N ALA A 51 9.44 -7.37 -5.01
CA ALA A 51 10.62 -7.62 -5.83
C ALA A 51 11.58 -6.42 -5.91
N SER A 52 11.17 -5.23 -5.44
CA SER A 52 12.04 -4.06 -5.34
C SER A 52 12.90 -4.14 -4.08
N GLU A 53 14.20 -3.92 -4.22
CA GLU A 53 15.15 -3.89 -3.10
C GLU A 53 15.01 -2.62 -2.24
N ASP A 54 14.40 -1.56 -2.78
CA ASP A 54 14.28 -0.25 -2.14
C ASP A 54 13.04 -0.11 -1.24
N LEU A 55 12.15 -1.12 -1.25
CA LEU A 55 10.87 -1.06 -0.54
C LEU A 55 10.85 -1.96 0.68
N THR A 56 10.56 -1.37 1.83
CA THR A 56 10.27 -2.12 3.06
C THR A 56 8.76 -2.37 3.16
N MET A 57 8.34 -3.60 2.86
CA MET A 57 6.93 -3.99 2.83
C MET A 57 6.42 -4.41 4.21
N ARG A 58 5.25 -3.90 4.62
CA ARG A 58 4.52 -4.32 5.83
C ARG A 58 3.03 -4.45 5.54
N TYR A 59 2.39 -5.46 6.12
CA TYR A 59 0.96 -5.70 5.95
C TYR A 59 0.22 -5.49 7.27
N PHE A 60 -0.84 -4.68 7.22
CA PHE A 60 -1.73 -4.41 8.34
C PHE A 60 -3.16 -4.76 7.94
N ALA A 61 -3.92 -5.31 8.88
CA ALA A 61 -5.34 -5.54 8.71
C ALA A 61 -6.07 -5.35 10.04
N GLN A 62 -7.36 -5.02 9.98
CA GLN A 62 -8.21 -4.96 11.17
C GLN A 62 -8.42 -6.37 11.73
N ASP A 63 -8.49 -6.50 13.05
CA ASP A 63 -9.01 -7.66 13.76
C ASP A 63 -10.55 -7.61 13.86
N ASP A 64 -11.15 -8.63 14.48
CA ASP A 64 -12.61 -8.73 14.63
C ASP A 64 -13.21 -7.59 15.47
N THR A 65 -12.37 -6.88 16.23
CA THR A 65 -12.76 -5.70 17.03
C THR A 65 -12.54 -4.38 16.27
N GLY A 66 -12.05 -4.43 15.03
CA GLY A 66 -11.77 -3.27 14.20
C GLY A 66 -10.41 -2.61 14.45
N ARG A 67 -9.58 -3.17 15.34
CA ARG A 67 -8.25 -2.64 15.64
C ARG A 67 -7.26 -3.08 14.58
N TRP A 68 -6.43 -2.16 14.11
CA TRP A 68 -5.39 -2.46 13.14
C TRP A 68 -4.19 -3.12 13.81
N GLU A 69 -3.75 -4.24 13.24
CA GLU A 69 -2.55 -4.94 13.65
C GLU A 69 -1.70 -5.32 12.45
N GLN A 70 -0.38 -5.31 12.64
CA GLN A 70 0.54 -5.85 11.65
C GLN A 70 0.36 -7.36 11.61
N ARG A 71 0.05 -7.89 10.42
CA ARG A 71 -0.05 -9.33 10.20
C ARG A 71 1.34 -9.85 9.80
N GLN A 72 1.75 -10.97 10.40
CA GLN A 72 3.01 -11.65 10.08
C GLN A 72 2.89 -12.46 8.78
#